data_AF-A0A962TM08-F1
#
_entry.id   AF-A0A962TM08-F1
#
_cell.length_a   1.000
_cell.length_b   1.000
_cell.length_c   1.000
_cell.angle_alpha   90.00
_cell.angle_beta   90.00
_cell.angle_gamma   90.00
#
_symmetry.space_group_name_H-M   'P 1'
#
loop_
_entity.id
_entity.type
_entity.pdbx_description
1 polymer ?
#
loop_
_entity_poly.entity_id
_entity_poly.type
_entity_poly.pdbx_seq_one_letter_code
_entity_poly.pdbx_strand_id
1 'polypeptide(L)'
;MIDPQSIDLGPEAENAWLRLRHHLDWSQGFALGFLFAANPRVADAFRWRLERVYQSQVSKLETLQPASPAAALDDILHRVRESLALLDDMAAPLWIELHDHTGDEAWDRARTLILARLNEHRELLRRRLGRPLILILPQGWQAQARQIAPDLWFIRDFSLEVAAAMAMTEGTSVIAESPFAVAEPSKSWWRRLLRKLLHPFQPRFPDHPLVTEWRRVRRKGGSDPNVLNAGWRAIDFLLGQRRIDEAYAIANEVLTLSRRGSESDPRSLSIALGWVGDAASALGRLEEAERAYAESLGVRRDLRRRLGDTPEVLRDLSVSLNKVGDAARALGRLEEARNAYCEAVALLRRLDHVFPGQEYASWLADVEEKMI
;
A
#
# COMPACT_ATOMS: atom_id res chain seq x y z
N MET A 1 33.18 15.36 -4.90
CA MET A 1 31.83 14.75 -4.91
C MET A 1 31.87 13.63 -3.88
N ILE A 2 31.15 13.78 -2.77
CA ILE A 2 31.10 12.75 -1.71
C ILE A 2 30.27 11.59 -2.25
N ASP A 3 30.74 10.36 -2.06
CA ASP A 3 30.01 9.16 -2.45
C ASP A 3 28.65 9.11 -1.72
N PRO A 4 27.50 9.02 -2.41
CA PRO A 4 26.20 8.84 -1.77
C PRO A 4 26.14 7.62 -0.83
N GLN A 5 27.08 6.66 -0.99
CA GLN A 5 27.25 5.50 -0.12
C GLN A 5 27.72 5.84 1.30
N SER A 6 28.42 6.95 1.50
CA SER A 6 29.01 7.31 2.80
C SER A 6 28.16 8.30 3.59
N ILE A 7 26.96 8.65 3.09
CA ILE A 7 26.03 9.50 3.82
C ILE A 7 25.34 8.62 4.87
N ASP A 8 25.82 8.69 6.10
CA ASP A 8 25.05 8.28 7.26
C ASP A 8 23.82 9.19 7.33
N LEU A 9 22.67 8.62 6.96
CA LEU A 9 21.39 9.31 6.96
C LEU A 9 20.88 9.56 8.39
N GLY A 10 21.47 8.88 9.39
CA GLY A 10 20.92 8.84 10.73
C GLY A 10 19.61 8.04 10.78
N PRO A 11 19.15 7.71 11.99
CA PRO A 11 18.02 6.81 12.19
C PRO A 11 16.70 7.34 11.62
N GLU A 12 16.49 8.66 11.65
CA GLU A 12 15.25 9.28 11.16
C GLU A 12 15.13 9.24 9.64
N ALA A 13 16.19 9.61 8.92
CA ALA A 13 16.16 9.57 7.46
C ALA A 13 16.28 8.13 6.94
N GLU A 14 16.93 7.21 7.66
CA GLU A 14 16.90 5.78 7.32
C GLU A 14 15.50 5.18 7.50
N ASN A 15 14.76 5.57 8.55
CA ASN A 15 13.36 5.17 8.71
C ASN A 15 12.47 5.78 7.60
N ALA A 16 12.65 7.05 7.26
CA ALA A 16 11.95 7.68 6.15
C ALA A 16 12.27 6.99 4.80
N TRP A 17 13.52 6.57 4.58
CA TRP A 17 13.93 5.77 3.42
C TRP A 17 13.18 4.43 3.37
N LEU A 18 13.14 3.70 4.49
CA LEU A 18 12.45 2.43 4.58
C LEU A 18 10.95 2.59 4.31
N ARG A 19 10.33 3.66 4.80
CA ARG A 19 8.92 4.00 4.54
C ARG A 19 8.68 4.35 3.08
N LEU A 20 9.54 5.17 2.47
CA LEU A 20 9.48 5.49 1.04
C LEU A 20 9.55 4.22 0.19
N ARG A 21 10.59 3.40 0.41
CA ARG A 21 10.77 2.15 -0.31
C ARG A 21 9.58 1.22 -0.12
N HIS A 22 9.09 1.09 1.12
CA HIS A 22 7.91 0.29 1.43
C HIS A 22 6.66 0.82 0.70
N HIS A 23 6.44 2.13 0.59
CA HIS A 23 5.29 2.62 -0.18
C HIS A 23 5.42 2.34 -1.68
N LEU A 24 6.61 2.48 -2.26
CA LEU A 24 6.84 2.24 -3.70
C LEU A 24 6.85 0.75 -4.06
N ASP A 25 7.35 -0.12 -3.18
CA ASP A 25 7.27 -1.59 -3.32
C ASP A 25 5.80 -2.08 -3.27
N TRP A 26 4.89 -1.27 -2.72
CA TRP A 26 3.49 -1.62 -2.46
C TRP A 26 2.52 -0.91 -3.41
N SER A 27 2.99 0.06 -4.21
CA SER A 27 2.19 0.74 -5.22
C SER A 27 2.02 -0.12 -6.48
N GLN A 28 0.79 -0.23 -6.97
CA GLN A 28 0.43 -0.84 -8.25
C GLN A 28 -0.15 0.27 -9.13
N GLY A 29 0.61 0.79 -10.09
CA GLY A 29 0.20 1.92 -10.93
C GLY A 29 0.39 3.28 -10.23
N PHE A 30 -0.65 4.12 -10.23
CA PHE A 30 -0.59 5.45 -9.63
C PHE A 30 -0.40 5.37 -8.11
N ALA A 31 0.63 6.05 -7.61
CA ALA A 31 0.77 6.40 -6.20
C ALA A 31 1.31 7.83 -6.10
N LEU A 32 0.83 8.61 -5.14
CA LEU A 32 1.26 9.99 -4.95
C LEU A 32 2.00 10.13 -3.62
N GLY A 33 3.28 10.51 -3.71
CA GLY A 33 4.15 10.72 -2.56
C GLY A 33 4.63 12.15 -2.43
N PHE A 34 4.68 12.66 -1.21
CA PHE A 34 5.39 13.90 -0.88
C PHE A 34 6.62 13.60 -0.03
N LEU A 35 7.77 14.14 -0.43
CA LEU A 35 8.99 14.15 0.38
C LEU A 35 9.38 15.60 0.70
N PHE A 36 9.33 15.95 1.97
CA PHE A 36 9.70 17.26 2.50
C PHE A 36 11.11 17.17 3.08
N ALA A 37 12.10 17.67 2.35
CA ALA A 37 13.51 17.55 2.73
C ALA A 37 14.10 18.91 3.11
N ALA A 38 14.81 18.94 4.25
CA ALA A 38 15.55 20.11 4.70
C ALA A 38 16.91 20.27 4.00
N ASN A 39 17.50 19.14 3.62
CA ASN A 39 18.82 19.04 3.03
C ASN A 39 18.73 18.31 1.69
N PRO A 40 19.11 18.93 0.56
CA PRO A 40 19.11 18.31 -0.76
C PRO A 40 19.83 16.96 -0.80
N ARG A 41 20.88 16.79 0.02
CA ARG A 41 21.66 15.55 0.10
C ARG A 41 20.84 14.33 0.53
N VAL A 42 19.78 14.53 1.32
CA VAL A 42 18.89 13.42 1.73
C VAL A 42 18.03 12.96 0.55
N ALA A 43 17.49 13.91 -0.23
CA ALA A 43 16.76 13.61 -1.44
C ALA A 43 17.66 12.92 -2.48
N ASP A 44 18.90 13.40 -2.64
CA ASP A 44 19.92 12.76 -3.49
C ASP A 44 20.22 11.32 -3.08
N ALA A 45 20.39 11.08 -1.77
CA ALA A 45 20.65 9.74 -1.25
C ALA A 45 19.47 8.80 -1.50
N PHE A 46 18.23 9.26 -1.31
CA PHE A 46 17.02 8.48 -1.60
C PHE A 46 16.89 8.18 -3.09
N ARG A 47 17.10 9.19 -3.95
CA ARG A 47 17.09 9.05 -5.40
C ARG A 47 18.11 8.00 -5.85
N TRP A 48 19.36 8.11 -5.41
CA TRP A 48 20.42 7.17 -5.76
C TRP A 48 20.10 5.74 -5.33
N ARG A 49 19.54 5.56 -4.12
CA ARG A 49 19.14 4.23 -3.65
C ARG A 49 17.98 3.67 -4.47
N LEU A 50 17.02 4.50 -4.90
CA LEU A 50 15.93 4.10 -5.80
C LEU A 50 16.43 3.74 -7.20
N GLU A 51 17.35 4.52 -7.77
CA GLU A 51 17.95 4.22 -9.07
C GLU A 51 18.53 2.80 -9.10
N ARG A 52 19.20 2.37 -8.03
CA ARG A 52 19.73 1.00 -7.93
C ARG A 52 18.66 -0.08 -7.85
N VAL A 53 17.57 0.19 -7.14
CA VAL A 53 16.43 -0.75 -7.05
C VAL A 53 15.87 -0.99 -8.45
N TYR A 54 15.60 0.09 -9.20
CA TYR A 54 14.97 -0.02 -10.50
C TYR A 54 15.93 -0.42 -11.64
N GLN A 55 17.21 -0.01 -11.57
CA GLN A 55 18.24 -0.44 -12.54
C GLN A 55 18.43 -1.97 -12.54
N SER A 56 18.18 -2.65 -11.41
CA SER A 56 18.20 -4.11 -11.33
C SER A 56 16.97 -4.80 -11.94
N GLN A 57 15.92 -4.04 -12.25
CA GLN A 57 14.61 -4.51 -12.74
C GLN A 57 14.33 -4.13 -14.21
N VAL A 58 15.36 -3.71 -14.96
CA VAL A 58 15.29 -3.31 -16.39
C VAL A 58 14.60 -1.95 -16.64
N SER A 59 14.07 -1.29 -15.60
CA SER A 59 13.40 0.02 -15.68
C SER A 59 14.27 1.13 -15.07
N LYS A 60 14.44 2.29 -15.74
CA LYS A 60 15.24 3.40 -15.20
C LYS A 60 14.34 4.36 -14.42
N LEU A 61 14.76 4.79 -13.22
CA LEU A 61 14.10 5.87 -12.48
C LEU A 61 14.03 7.12 -13.36
N GLU A 62 12.83 7.69 -13.50
CA GLU A 62 12.64 8.92 -14.26
C GLU A 62 12.71 10.12 -13.31
N THR A 63 13.66 11.00 -13.56
CA THR A 63 13.92 12.17 -12.72
C THR A 63 13.70 13.45 -13.53
N LEU A 64 13.07 14.44 -12.91
CA LEU A 64 12.86 15.76 -13.50
C LEU A 64 13.22 16.85 -12.50
N GLN A 65 14.19 17.68 -12.88
CA GLN A 65 14.56 18.90 -12.17
C GLN A 65 14.43 20.06 -13.17
N PRO A 66 13.46 20.98 -12.97
CA PRO A 66 13.28 22.08 -13.90
C PRO A 66 14.48 23.03 -13.94
N ALA A 67 14.82 23.53 -15.12
CA ALA A 67 15.99 24.41 -15.29
C ALA A 67 15.74 25.86 -14.82
N SER A 68 14.49 26.30 -14.77
CA SER A 68 14.11 27.65 -14.35
C SER A 68 12.68 27.69 -13.80
N PRO A 69 12.33 28.65 -12.92
CA PRO A 69 10.98 28.77 -12.38
C PRO A 69 9.93 29.10 -13.47
N ALA A 70 10.33 29.78 -14.55
CA ALA A 70 9.44 30.12 -15.65
C ALA A 70 9.06 28.90 -16.52
N ALA A 71 9.99 27.96 -16.72
CA ALA A 71 9.75 26.74 -17.49
C ALA A 71 9.18 25.59 -16.63
N ALA A 72 9.28 25.68 -15.30
CA ALA A 72 9.01 24.56 -14.41
C ALA A 72 7.61 23.95 -14.53
N LEU A 73 6.58 24.80 -14.71
CA LEU A 73 5.23 24.31 -14.89
C LEU A 73 5.10 23.52 -16.20
N ASP A 74 5.60 24.06 -17.30
CA ASP A 74 5.48 23.45 -18.62
C ASP A 74 6.30 22.16 -18.72
N ASP A 75 7.52 22.14 -18.17
CA ASP A 75 8.39 20.96 -18.11
C ASP A 75 7.71 19.80 -17.38
N ILE A 76 7.10 20.08 -16.22
CA ILE A 76 6.42 19.07 -15.40
C ILE A 76 5.15 18.57 -16.07
N LEU A 77 4.31 19.47 -16.59
CA LEU A 77 3.07 19.06 -17.26
C LEU A 77 3.37 18.26 -18.53
N HIS A 78 4.40 18.65 -19.28
CA HIS A 78 4.85 17.91 -20.45
C HIS A 78 5.29 16.49 -20.07
N ARG A 79 6.15 16.34 -19.06
CA ARG A 79 6.65 15.04 -18.59
C ARG A 79 5.54 14.14 -18.04
N VAL A 80 4.63 14.70 -17.26
CA VAL A 80 3.47 13.96 -16.73
C VAL A 80 2.62 13.47 -17.89
N ARG A 81 2.34 14.32 -18.90
CA ARG A 81 1.56 13.94 -20.08
C ARG A 81 2.23 12.84 -20.91
N GLU A 82 3.55 12.89 -21.10
CA GLU A 82 4.29 11.79 -21.74
C GLU A 82 4.14 10.48 -20.95
N SER A 83 4.20 10.57 -19.62
CA SER A 83 4.01 9.40 -18.74
C SER A 83 2.59 8.83 -18.82
N LEU A 84 1.55 9.63 -19.12
CA LEU A 84 0.18 9.14 -19.32
C LEU A 84 0.01 8.28 -20.59
N ALA A 85 0.93 8.41 -21.56
CA ALA A 85 0.87 7.68 -22.82
C ALA A 85 1.54 6.29 -22.75
N LEU A 86 2.24 5.99 -21.65
CA LEU A 86 2.97 4.74 -21.45
C LEU A 86 2.08 3.74 -20.69
N LEU A 87 1.67 2.67 -21.36
CA LEU A 87 0.89 1.56 -20.79
C LEU A 87 1.84 0.42 -20.39
N ASP A 88 2.60 0.61 -19.31
CA ASP A 88 3.53 -0.41 -18.83
C ASP A 88 3.34 -0.64 -17.32
N ASP A 89 3.02 -1.89 -16.93
CA ASP A 89 2.69 -2.31 -15.56
C ASP A 89 3.91 -2.25 -14.60
N MET A 90 5.10 -1.92 -15.11
CA MET A 90 6.39 -1.91 -14.40
C MET A 90 7.17 -0.59 -14.55
N ALA A 91 6.47 0.50 -14.81
CA ALA A 91 7.10 1.81 -14.98
C ALA A 91 7.71 2.34 -13.66
N ALA A 92 8.98 2.75 -13.73
CA ALA A 92 9.68 3.32 -12.59
C ALA A 92 9.00 4.63 -12.11
N PRO A 93 9.15 5.00 -10.82
CA PRO A 93 8.59 6.23 -10.29
C PRO A 93 9.05 7.46 -11.07
N LEU A 94 8.13 8.42 -11.24
CA LEU A 94 8.44 9.77 -11.70
C LEU A 94 8.81 10.63 -10.50
N TRP A 95 10.08 10.98 -10.40
CA TRP A 95 10.69 11.74 -9.32
C TRP A 95 10.87 13.22 -9.71
N ILE A 96 10.11 14.13 -9.09
CA ILE A 96 10.08 15.56 -9.44
C ILE A 96 10.70 16.41 -8.33
N GLU A 97 11.80 17.09 -8.67
CA GLU A 97 12.58 17.88 -7.71
C GLU A 97 12.16 19.35 -7.70
N LEU A 98 11.57 19.78 -6.59
CA LEU A 98 11.14 21.16 -6.34
C LEU A 98 11.67 21.72 -5.01
N HIS A 99 12.64 21.05 -4.39
CA HIS A 99 13.11 21.35 -3.03
C HIS A 99 14.29 22.35 -2.98
N ASP A 100 15.04 22.51 -4.07
CA ASP A 100 16.10 23.51 -4.21
C ASP A 100 15.56 24.94 -4.17
N HIS A 101 16.40 25.98 -4.11
CA HIS A 101 15.98 27.39 -4.17
C HIS A 101 14.91 27.76 -3.12
N THR A 102 15.15 27.38 -1.87
CA THR A 102 14.29 27.73 -0.73
C THR A 102 14.38 29.23 -0.44
N GLY A 103 13.23 29.90 -0.29
CA GLY A 103 13.16 31.34 -0.06
C GLY A 103 13.30 32.21 -1.31
N ASP A 104 13.38 31.62 -2.51
CA ASP A 104 13.26 32.34 -3.78
C ASP A 104 11.78 32.48 -4.17
N GLU A 105 11.28 33.72 -4.23
CA GLU A 105 9.87 34.01 -4.54
C GLU A 105 9.42 33.49 -5.91
N ALA A 106 10.31 33.49 -6.92
CA ALA A 106 9.96 33.01 -8.25
C ALA A 106 9.75 31.49 -8.23
N TRP A 107 10.57 30.77 -7.47
CA TRP A 107 10.43 29.34 -7.26
C TRP A 107 9.24 28.98 -6.36
N ASP A 108 8.97 29.76 -5.30
CA ASP A 108 7.78 29.57 -4.46
C ASP A 108 6.50 29.75 -5.27
N ARG A 109 6.47 30.74 -6.17
CA ARG A 109 5.36 30.93 -7.10
C ARG A 109 5.22 29.76 -8.08
N ALA A 110 6.33 29.27 -8.63
CA ALA A 110 6.32 28.11 -9.52
C ALA A 110 5.77 26.86 -8.81
N ARG A 111 6.24 26.54 -7.59
CA ARG A 111 5.73 25.43 -6.77
C ARG A 111 4.23 25.54 -6.53
N THR A 112 3.76 26.73 -6.19
CA THR A 112 2.33 27.00 -5.97
C THR A 112 1.50 26.69 -7.22
N LEU A 113 1.94 27.19 -8.38
CA LEU A 113 1.25 26.96 -9.66
C LEU A 113 1.26 25.47 -10.06
N ILE A 114 2.38 24.78 -9.85
CA ILE A 114 2.51 23.34 -10.11
C ILE A 114 1.53 22.54 -9.24
N LEU A 115 1.54 22.77 -7.93
CA LEU A 115 0.65 22.06 -7.00
C LEU A 115 -0.82 22.32 -7.31
N ALA A 116 -1.20 23.57 -7.58
CA ALA A 116 -2.55 23.92 -7.97
C ALA A 116 -2.98 23.22 -9.28
N ARG A 117 -2.11 23.22 -10.30
CA ARG A 117 -2.43 22.61 -11.60
C ARG A 117 -2.49 21.09 -11.53
N LEU A 118 -1.61 20.45 -10.77
CA LEU A 118 -1.71 19.01 -10.52
C LEU A 118 -3.01 18.68 -9.75
N ASN A 119 -3.46 19.56 -8.85
CA ASN A 119 -4.71 19.39 -8.09
C ASN A 119 -5.96 19.48 -8.96
N GLU A 120 -5.98 20.41 -9.91
CA GLU A 120 -7.02 20.51 -10.95
C GLU A 120 -7.12 19.22 -11.78
N HIS A 121 -6.00 18.53 -12.02
CA HIS A 121 -5.94 17.31 -12.83
C HIS A 121 -5.84 16.01 -12.03
N ARG A 122 -6.10 16.03 -10.71
CA ARG A 122 -5.90 14.86 -9.83
C ARG A 122 -6.58 13.57 -10.29
N GLU A 123 -7.79 13.65 -10.83
CA GLU A 123 -8.56 12.48 -11.29
C GLU A 123 -7.95 11.89 -12.56
N LEU A 124 -7.39 12.73 -13.42
CA LEU A 124 -6.65 12.29 -14.60
C LEU A 124 -5.38 11.58 -14.18
N LEU A 125 -4.63 12.15 -13.22
CA LEU A 125 -3.42 11.51 -12.67
C LEU A 125 -3.77 10.15 -12.07
N ARG A 126 -4.78 10.08 -11.19
CA ARG A 126 -5.18 8.85 -10.51
C ARG A 126 -5.61 7.74 -11.47
N ARG A 127 -6.30 8.08 -12.55
CA ARG A 127 -6.87 7.08 -13.49
C ARG A 127 -5.92 6.69 -14.61
N ARG A 128 -4.99 7.56 -14.99
CA ARG A 128 -4.20 7.41 -16.22
C ARG A 128 -2.69 7.35 -16.00
N LEU A 129 -2.18 7.87 -14.87
CA LEU A 129 -0.76 7.78 -14.59
C LEU A 129 -0.46 6.38 -14.02
N GLY A 130 -0.06 5.44 -14.88
CA GLY A 130 0.24 4.07 -14.50
C GLY A 130 1.54 3.87 -13.70
N ARG A 131 2.02 4.90 -13.00
CA ARG A 131 3.29 4.87 -12.25
C ARG A 131 3.23 5.78 -11.02
N PRO A 132 4.09 5.54 -10.01
CA PRO A 132 4.20 6.44 -8.88
C PRO A 132 4.71 7.82 -9.29
N LEU A 133 4.16 8.87 -8.66
CA LEU A 133 4.57 10.25 -8.75
C LEU A 133 5.06 10.72 -7.38
N ILE A 134 6.31 11.16 -7.30
CA ILE A 134 6.94 11.60 -6.06
C ILE A 134 7.33 13.07 -6.22
N LEU A 135 6.74 13.94 -5.40
CA LEU A 135 7.01 15.36 -5.36
C LEU A 135 7.95 15.69 -4.20
N ILE A 136 9.12 16.25 -4.52
CA ILE A 136 10.12 16.62 -3.52
C ILE A 136 10.02 18.12 -3.27
N LEU A 137 9.64 18.52 -2.06
CA LEU A 137 9.39 19.91 -1.65
C LEU A 137 10.29 20.32 -0.49
N PRO A 138 10.47 21.64 -0.25
CA PRO A 138 11.19 22.12 0.92
C PRO A 138 10.54 21.68 2.24
N GLN A 139 11.32 21.43 3.30
CA GLN A 139 10.77 20.95 4.58
C GLN A 139 9.56 21.77 5.10
N GLY A 140 9.67 23.10 5.04
CA GLY A 140 8.63 24.01 5.55
C GLY A 140 7.38 24.14 4.69
N TRP A 141 7.24 23.37 3.61
CA TRP A 141 6.14 23.48 2.64
C TRP A 141 4.95 22.55 2.89
N GLN A 142 4.99 21.71 3.93
CA GLN A 142 3.92 20.73 4.17
C GLN A 142 2.55 21.40 4.39
N ALA A 143 2.49 22.45 5.20
CA ALA A 143 1.24 23.16 5.46
C ALA A 143 0.70 23.86 4.19
N GLN A 144 1.59 24.49 3.43
CA GLN A 144 1.29 25.19 2.18
C GLN A 144 0.82 24.21 1.11
N ALA A 145 1.48 23.07 0.95
CA ALA A 145 1.08 22.04 0.00
C ALA A 145 -0.34 21.53 0.30
N ARG A 146 -0.67 21.31 1.58
CA ARG A 146 -2.03 20.93 2.02
C ARG A 146 -3.07 22.01 1.72
N GLN A 147 -2.70 23.28 1.86
CA GLN A 147 -3.61 24.41 1.61
C GLN A 147 -3.82 24.66 0.11
N ILE A 148 -2.76 24.58 -0.69
CA ILE A 148 -2.77 24.85 -2.13
C ILE A 148 -3.42 23.70 -2.89
N ALA A 149 -3.19 22.46 -2.47
CA ALA A 149 -3.63 21.26 -3.16
C ALA A 149 -4.31 20.28 -2.18
N PRO A 150 -5.47 20.63 -1.60
CA PRO A 150 -6.13 19.83 -0.57
C PRO A 150 -6.57 18.46 -1.08
N ASP A 151 -6.96 18.35 -2.36
CA ASP A 151 -7.44 17.10 -2.92
C ASP A 151 -6.27 16.16 -3.28
N LEU A 152 -5.16 16.68 -3.82
CA LEU A 152 -3.91 15.91 -3.97
C LEU A 152 -3.40 15.45 -2.62
N TRP A 153 -3.47 16.34 -1.63
CA TRP A 153 -3.11 15.99 -0.27
C TRP A 153 -3.97 14.83 0.23
N PHE A 154 -5.29 14.86 -0.02
CA PHE A 154 -6.19 13.80 0.40
C PHE A 154 -5.87 12.43 -0.22
N ILE A 155 -5.57 12.38 -1.53
CA ILE A 155 -5.30 11.12 -2.25
C ILE A 155 -3.85 10.62 -2.11
N ARG A 156 -2.98 11.34 -1.39
CA ARG A 156 -1.57 10.95 -1.23
C ARG A 156 -1.45 9.61 -0.50
N ASP A 157 -0.58 8.75 -1.00
CA ASP A 157 -0.24 7.49 -0.36
C ASP A 157 0.69 7.72 0.83
N PHE A 158 1.58 8.70 0.72
CA PHE A 158 2.51 9.04 1.79
C PHE A 158 2.98 10.48 1.78
N SER A 159 3.41 10.91 2.96
CA SER A 159 4.09 12.18 3.21
C SER A 159 5.21 11.91 4.19
N LEU A 160 6.43 12.25 3.80
CA LEU A 160 7.62 12.06 4.61
C LEU A 160 8.28 13.40 4.85
N GLU A 161 8.57 13.72 6.11
CA GLU A 161 9.33 14.90 6.49
C GLU A 161 10.67 14.44 7.06
N VAL A 162 11.76 15.05 6.58
CA VAL A 162 13.12 14.66 6.99
C VAL A 162 13.95 15.89 7.36
N ALA A 163 14.16 16.03 8.67
CA ALA A 163 14.86 17.14 9.32
C ALA A 163 16.39 16.86 9.42
N ALA A 164 17.08 16.86 8.28
CA ALA A 164 18.55 16.79 8.14
C ALA A 164 19.30 15.56 8.73
N ALA A 165 20.17 14.95 7.91
CA ALA A 165 21.14 13.94 8.37
C ALA A 165 22.28 14.58 9.18
N MET A 166 22.67 13.99 10.31
CA MET A 166 23.85 14.40 11.07
C MET A 166 25.12 14.17 10.23
N ALA A 167 25.92 15.21 10.02
CA ALA A 167 27.26 15.05 9.48
C ALA A 167 28.18 14.46 10.56
N MET A 168 28.78 13.29 10.31
CA MET A 168 29.87 12.79 11.15
C MET A 168 31.17 12.65 10.34
N THR A 169 32.10 13.54 10.69
CA THR A 169 33.55 13.41 10.86
C THR A 169 34.31 12.24 10.23
N GLU A 170 35.44 12.62 9.64
CA GLU A 170 36.46 11.84 8.93
C GLU A 170 37.04 10.61 9.68
N GLY A 171 37.42 9.59 8.88
CA GLY A 171 38.37 8.51 9.22
C GLY A 171 37.72 7.15 9.50
N THR A 172 38.11 6.00 8.94
CA THR A 172 39.32 5.59 8.23
C THR A 172 39.02 4.30 7.44
N SER A 173 39.65 4.15 6.27
CA SER A 173 39.59 3.03 5.33
C SER A 173 40.12 1.70 5.84
N VAL A 174 39.57 0.55 5.36
CA VAL A 174 40.36 -0.62 4.93
C VAL A 174 39.64 -1.38 3.79
N ILE A 175 40.38 -1.65 2.71
CA ILE A 175 40.03 -2.43 1.51
C ILE A 175 40.53 -3.88 1.70
N ALA A 176 39.81 -4.90 1.19
CA ALA A 176 40.42 -6.10 0.59
C ALA A 176 39.38 -7.04 -0.10
N GLU A 177 39.39 -6.98 -1.43
CA GLU A 177 39.37 -8.05 -2.46
C GLU A 177 38.50 -9.33 -2.38
N SER A 178 37.95 -9.66 -3.55
CA SER A 178 37.32 -10.92 -3.97
C SER A 178 38.27 -11.72 -4.89
N PRO A 179 38.14 -13.07 -4.97
CA PRO A 179 38.36 -13.72 -6.27
C PRO A 179 37.38 -14.86 -6.62
N PHE A 180 37.17 -15.03 -7.92
CA PHE A 180 36.37 -16.06 -8.63
C PHE A 180 36.96 -17.48 -8.58
N ALA A 181 36.11 -18.52 -8.77
CA ALA A 181 36.48 -19.78 -9.47
C ALA A 181 35.24 -20.57 -9.98
N VAL A 182 35.38 -21.25 -11.14
CA VAL A 182 34.37 -22.01 -11.92
C VAL A 182 34.85 -23.46 -12.19
N ALA A 183 33.90 -24.38 -12.50
CA ALA A 183 33.96 -25.74 -13.15
C ALA A 183 33.85 -26.98 -12.22
N GLU A 184 33.15 -28.12 -12.48
CA GLU A 184 32.34 -28.71 -13.60
C GLU A 184 31.54 -30.00 -13.12
N PRO A 185 30.81 -30.81 -13.95
CA PRO A 185 29.51 -31.46 -13.62
C PRO A 185 29.45 -33.01 -13.47
N SER A 186 28.35 -33.60 -12.94
CA SER A 186 27.70 -34.84 -13.46
C SER A 186 26.38 -35.28 -12.73
N LYS A 187 25.53 -36.06 -13.44
CA LYS A 187 24.49 -37.02 -12.96
C LYS A 187 23.02 -36.62 -12.65
N SER A 188 22.42 -35.56 -13.22
CA SER A 188 20.99 -35.26 -12.96
C SER A 188 20.00 -35.36 -14.14
N TRP A 189 20.49 -35.52 -15.38
CA TRP A 189 19.67 -35.20 -16.56
C TRP A 189 18.50 -36.17 -16.82
N TRP A 190 18.71 -37.49 -16.73
CA TRP A 190 17.67 -38.47 -17.09
C TRP A 190 16.63 -38.71 -15.99
N ARG A 191 16.98 -38.51 -14.70
CA ARG A 191 15.99 -38.50 -13.58
C ARG A 191 15.00 -37.34 -13.71
N ARG A 192 15.42 -36.24 -14.33
CA ARG A 192 14.60 -35.06 -14.61
C ARG A 192 13.64 -35.30 -15.78
N LEU A 193 14.01 -36.16 -16.73
CA LEU A 193 13.18 -36.56 -17.87
C LEU A 193 12.04 -37.50 -17.44
N LEU A 194 12.32 -38.48 -16.57
CA LEU A 194 11.31 -39.41 -16.03
C LEU A 194 10.24 -38.73 -15.15
N ARG A 195 10.61 -37.68 -14.40
CA ARG A 195 9.65 -36.87 -13.63
C ARG A 195 8.72 -36.01 -14.51
N LYS A 196 9.12 -35.68 -15.73
CA LYS A 196 8.31 -34.87 -16.66
C LYS A 196 7.24 -35.68 -17.39
N LEU A 197 7.40 -36.98 -17.50
CA LEU A 197 6.51 -37.84 -18.32
C LEU A 197 5.37 -38.49 -17.53
N LEU A 198 5.36 -38.45 -16.19
CA LEU A 198 4.46 -39.25 -15.35
C LEU A 198 3.61 -38.47 -14.32
N HIS A 199 3.54 -37.13 -14.38
CA HIS A 199 2.61 -36.35 -13.54
C HIS A 199 1.44 -35.79 -14.35
N PRO A 200 0.18 -35.91 -13.87
CA PRO A 200 -0.95 -35.18 -14.43
C PRO A 200 -0.71 -33.67 -14.28
N PHE A 201 -1.14 -32.91 -15.28
CA PHE A 201 -0.87 -31.49 -15.44
C PHE A 201 -1.31 -30.69 -14.19
N GLN A 202 -0.34 -30.23 -13.39
CA GLN A 202 -0.53 -29.21 -12.36
C GLN A 202 0.25 -27.97 -12.80
N PRO A 203 -0.41 -26.86 -13.17
CA PRO A 203 0.29 -25.65 -13.55
C PRO A 203 1.08 -25.10 -12.34
N ARG A 204 2.42 -25.04 -12.48
CA ARG A 204 3.31 -24.40 -11.51
C ARG A 204 3.40 -22.91 -11.86
N PHE A 205 2.78 -22.07 -11.04
CA PHE A 205 2.99 -20.62 -11.07
C PHE A 205 4.16 -20.24 -10.13
N PRO A 206 4.94 -19.20 -10.43
CA PRO A 206 5.97 -18.69 -9.53
C PRO A 206 5.36 -18.27 -8.19
N ASP A 207 6.06 -18.50 -7.07
CA ASP A 207 5.62 -18.04 -5.76
C ASP A 207 5.50 -16.51 -5.75
N HIS A 208 4.27 -16.00 -5.58
CA HIS A 208 4.03 -14.55 -5.55
C HIS A 208 4.77 -13.92 -4.34
N PRO A 209 5.39 -12.73 -4.49
CA PRO A 209 6.14 -12.09 -3.41
C PRO A 209 5.34 -11.93 -2.11
N LEU A 210 4.04 -11.61 -2.18
CA LEU A 210 3.19 -11.46 -0.97
C LEU A 210 2.99 -12.79 -0.23
N VAL A 211 2.81 -13.88 -0.98
CA VAL A 211 2.67 -15.22 -0.40
C VAL A 211 4.01 -15.70 0.15
N THR A 212 5.11 -15.38 -0.54
CA THR A 212 6.47 -15.65 -0.09
C THR A 212 6.80 -14.90 1.20
N GLU A 213 6.40 -13.63 1.29
CA GLU A 213 6.61 -12.79 2.45
C GLU A 213 5.76 -13.24 3.64
N TRP A 214 4.46 -13.51 3.44
CA TRP A 214 3.62 -14.15 4.45
C TRP A 214 4.27 -15.43 5.00
N ARG A 215 4.71 -16.34 4.12
CA ARG A 215 5.39 -17.58 4.54
C ARG A 215 6.71 -17.31 5.26
N ARG A 216 7.40 -16.22 4.95
CA ARG A 216 8.68 -15.84 5.57
C ARG A 216 8.45 -15.28 6.98
N VAL A 217 7.56 -14.30 7.14
CA VAL A 217 7.25 -13.68 8.43
C VAL A 217 6.61 -14.69 9.37
N ARG A 218 5.66 -15.50 8.89
CA ARG A 218 5.04 -16.59 9.66
C ARG A 218 6.07 -17.59 10.23
N ARG A 219 7.15 -17.87 9.50
CA ARG A 219 8.22 -18.77 9.96
C ARG A 219 9.11 -18.16 11.05
N LYS A 220 9.20 -16.83 11.15
CA LYS A 220 10.06 -16.14 12.12
C LYS A 220 9.45 -16.01 13.52
N GLY A 221 8.21 -16.46 13.73
CA GLY A 221 7.55 -16.52 15.04
C GLY A 221 6.38 -15.55 15.15
N GLY A 222 5.18 -16.09 15.45
CA GLY A 222 3.88 -15.40 15.36
C GLY A 222 3.59 -14.31 16.40
N SER A 223 4.61 -13.72 17.04
CA SER A 223 4.46 -12.56 17.93
C SER A 223 4.70 -11.22 17.23
N ASP A 224 5.08 -11.23 15.95
CA ASP A 224 5.21 -10.01 15.14
C ASP A 224 3.81 -9.50 14.72
N PRO A 225 3.38 -8.29 15.13
CA PRO A 225 2.11 -7.71 14.69
C PRO A 225 1.97 -7.63 13.16
N ASN A 226 3.08 -7.60 12.43
CA ASN A 226 3.10 -7.56 10.97
C ASN A 226 2.76 -8.90 10.31
N VAL A 227 2.76 -10.01 11.06
CA VAL A 227 2.44 -11.34 10.52
C VAL A 227 1.01 -11.36 9.99
N LEU A 228 0.05 -10.82 10.75
CA LEU A 228 -1.36 -10.78 10.36
C LEU A 228 -1.58 -9.93 9.11
N ASN A 229 -0.90 -8.77 9.03
CA ASN A 229 -0.98 -7.88 7.89
C ASN A 229 -0.39 -8.50 6.61
N ALA A 230 0.77 -9.16 6.71
CA ALA A 230 1.34 -9.92 5.59
C ALA A 230 0.38 -11.02 5.10
N GLY A 231 -0.33 -11.67 6.03
CA GLY A 231 -1.38 -12.65 5.72
C GLY A 231 -2.57 -12.03 4.99
N TRP A 232 -3.11 -10.91 5.48
CA TRP A 232 -4.23 -10.19 4.85
C TRP A 232 -3.93 -9.79 3.41
N ARG A 233 -2.73 -9.26 3.14
CA ARG A 233 -2.31 -8.91 1.79
C ARG A 233 -2.19 -10.11 0.87
N ALA A 234 -1.69 -11.22 1.39
CA ALA A 234 -1.62 -12.45 0.62
C ALA A 234 -3.03 -12.96 0.28
N ILE A 235 -3.98 -12.91 1.21
CA ILE A 235 -5.37 -13.31 1.00
C ILE A 235 -6.04 -12.41 -0.05
N ASP A 236 -5.98 -11.09 0.12
CA ASP A 236 -6.58 -10.10 -0.79
C ASP A 236 -6.07 -10.28 -2.23
N PHE A 237 -4.75 -10.38 -2.39
CA PHE A 237 -4.12 -10.67 -3.67
C PHE A 237 -4.62 -11.98 -4.29
N LEU A 238 -4.67 -13.06 -3.50
CA LEU A 238 -5.09 -14.36 -3.99
C LEU A 238 -6.59 -14.38 -4.38
N LEU A 239 -7.46 -13.69 -3.64
CA LEU A 239 -8.86 -13.52 -4.02
C LEU A 239 -9.01 -12.74 -5.33
N GLY A 240 -8.25 -11.65 -5.50
CA GLY A 240 -8.23 -10.86 -6.74
C GLY A 240 -7.77 -11.66 -7.96
N GLN A 241 -6.80 -12.55 -7.78
CA GLN A 241 -6.32 -13.47 -8.82
C GLN A 241 -7.19 -14.73 -8.99
N ARG A 242 -8.34 -14.81 -8.31
CA ARG A 242 -9.24 -15.99 -8.30
C ARG A 242 -8.56 -17.29 -7.82
N ARG A 243 -7.48 -17.19 -7.05
CA ARG A 243 -6.75 -18.31 -6.41
C ARG A 243 -7.36 -18.62 -5.05
N ILE A 244 -8.64 -18.98 -5.05
CA ILE A 244 -9.48 -18.97 -3.85
C ILE A 244 -9.05 -20.01 -2.81
N ASP A 245 -8.61 -21.21 -3.24
CA ASP A 245 -8.16 -22.25 -2.31
C ASP A 245 -6.94 -21.83 -1.49
N GLU A 246 -6.00 -21.11 -2.12
CA GLU A 246 -4.81 -20.59 -1.43
C GLU A 246 -5.17 -19.44 -0.50
N ALA A 247 -6.07 -18.55 -0.92
CA ALA A 247 -6.58 -17.47 -0.08
C ALA A 247 -7.24 -18.04 1.19
N TYR A 248 -8.08 -19.06 1.03
CA TYR A 248 -8.76 -19.74 2.12
C TYR A 248 -7.79 -20.42 3.08
N ALA A 249 -6.73 -21.06 2.57
CA ALA A 249 -5.70 -21.67 3.41
C ALA A 249 -4.98 -20.63 4.27
N ILE A 250 -4.55 -19.51 3.67
CA ILE A 250 -3.88 -18.43 4.40
C ILE A 250 -4.83 -17.76 5.40
N ALA A 251 -6.10 -17.54 5.05
CA ALA A 251 -7.10 -16.95 5.94
C ALA A 251 -7.28 -17.77 7.23
N ASN A 252 -7.34 -19.09 7.13
CA ASN A 252 -7.44 -19.98 8.28
C ASN A 252 -6.18 -19.98 9.15
N GLU A 253 -4.99 -19.87 8.54
CA GLU A 253 -3.75 -19.74 9.28
C GLU A 253 -3.69 -18.40 10.04
N VAL A 254 -4.07 -17.30 9.39
CA VAL A 254 -4.15 -15.95 10.01
C VAL A 254 -5.15 -15.94 11.16
N LEU A 255 -6.32 -16.57 11.00
CA LEU A 255 -7.30 -16.73 12.08
C LEU A 255 -6.72 -17.52 13.26
N THR A 256 -5.99 -18.59 12.98
CA THR A 256 -5.32 -19.40 14.00
C THR A 256 -4.29 -18.59 14.79
N LEU A 257 -3.49 -17.76 14.11
CA LEU A 257 -2.54 -16.86 14.78
C LEU A 257 -3.26 -15.82 15.63
N SER A 258 -4.34 -15.23 15.09
CA SER A 258 -5.14 -14.22 15.78
C SER A 258 -5.76 -14.76 17.08
N ARG A 259 -6.10 -16.06 17.15
CA ARG A 259 -6.64 -16.72 18.34
C ARG A 259 -5.59 -17.16 19.38
N ARG A 260 -4.32 -17.31 18.98
CA ARG A 260 -3.26 -17.91 19.83
C ARG A 260 -2.46 -16.90 20.66
N GLY A 261 -2.54 -15.60 20.38
CA GLY A 261 -1.80 -14.57 21.13
C GLY A 261 -2.42 -14.27 22.51
N SER A 262 -1.58 -14.14 23.55
CA SER A 262 -2.03 -13.67 24.88
C SER A 262 -2.49 -12.20 24.88
N GLU A 263 -2.21 -11.47 23.80
CA GLU A 263 -2.65 -10.10 23.50
C GLU A 263 -3.46 -10.09 22.19
N SER A 264 -4.42 -11.00 22.03
CA SER A 264 -5.30 -10.99 20.85
C SER A 264 -6.08 -9.66 20.78
N ASP A 265 -5.66 -8.78 19.87
CA ASP A 265 -6.41 -7.56 19.56
C ASP A 265 -7.77 -7.97 18.93
N PRO A 266 -8.90 -7.66 19.59
CA PRO A 266 -10.21 -8.04 19.07
C PRO A 266 -10.47 -7.47 17.67
N ARG A 267 -9.88 -6.32 17.32
CA ARG A 267 -10.01 -5.76 15.97
C ARG A 267 -9.32 -6.67 14.95
N SER A 268 -8.08 -7.08 15.20
CA SER A 268 -7.35 -8.03 14.36
C SER A 268 -8.06 -9.38 14.21
N LEU A 269 -8.64 -9.92 15.30
CA LEU A 269 -9.45 -11.14 15.26
C LEU A 269 -10.67 -11.00 14.33
N SER A 270 -11.40 -9.89 14.44
CA SER A 270 -12.57 -9.64 13.60
C SER A 270 -12.24 -9.50 12.11
N ILE A 271 -11.07 -8.94 11.78
CA ILE A 271 -10.58 -8.82 10.40
C ILE A 271 -10.22 -10.21 9.85
N ALA A 272 -9.52 -11.04 10.63
CA ALA A 272 -9.19 -12.41 10.24
C ALA A 272 -10.44 -13.25 9.96
N LEU A 273 -11.48 -13.12 10.80
CA LEU A 273 -12.78 -13.76 10.59
C LEU A 273 -13.46 -13.26 9.29
N GLY A 274 -13.38 -11.97 9.00
CA GLY A 274 -13.87 -11.39 7.74
C GLY A 274 -13.19 -12.00 6.51
N TRP A 275 -11.86 -12.18 6.55
CA TRP A 275 -11.11 -12.81 5.45
C TRP A 275 -11.45 -14.29 5.26
N VAL A 276 -11.67 -15.04 6.34
CA VAL A 276 -12.17 -16.42 6.25
C VAL A 276 -13.56 -16.43 5.60
N GLY A 277 -14.43 -15.50 5.99
CA GLY A 277 -15.75 -15.35 5.37
C GLY A 277 -15.68 -15.05 3.88
N ASP A 278 -14.82 -14.10 3.48
CA ASP A 278 -14.64 -13.70 2.07
C ASP A 278 -14.12 -14.87 1.22
N ALA A 279 -13.14 -15.61 1.72
CA ALA A 279 -12.61 -16.78 1.02
C ALA A 279 -13.60 -17.95 0.98
N ALA A 280 -14.34 -18.21 2.07
CA ALA A 280 -15.37 -19.25 2.11
C ALA A 280 -16.53 -18.93 1.16
N SER A 281 -16.97 -17.67 1.11
CA SER A 281 -18.00 -17.19 0.18
C SER A 281 -17.57 -17.38 -1.27
N ALA A 282 -16.33 -17.02 -1.60
CA ALA A 282 -15.77 -17.23 -2.94
C ALA A 282 -15.63 -18.72 -3.33
N LEU A 283 -15.53 -19.63 -2.36
CA LEU A 283 -15.59 -21.09 -2.59
C LEU A 283 -17.02 -21.64 -2.69
N GLY A 284 -18.05 -20.80 -2.50
CA GLY A 284 -19.45 -21.25 -2.41
C GLY A 284 -19.82 -21.93 -1.09
N ARG A 285 -18.97 -21.84 -0.06
CA ARG A 285 -19.22 -22.39 1.28
C ARG A 285 -19.98 -21.38 2.14
N LEU A 286 -21.23 -21.13 1.77
CA LEU A 286 -21.99 -19.99 2.28
C LEU A 286 -22.30 -20.09 3.79
N GLU A 287 -22.57 -21.28 4.32
CA GLU A 287 -22.82 -21.50 5.76
C GLU A 287 -21.54 -21.36 6.60
N GLU A 288 -20.37 -21.59 6.01
CA GLU A 288 -19.09 -21.29 6.64
C GLU A 288 -18.81 -19.80 6.64
N ALA A 289 -19.06 -19.13 5.52
CA ALA A 289 -18.90 -17.69 5.39
C ALA A 289 -19.79 -16.93 6.39
N GLU A 290 -21.06 -17.33 6.49
CA GLU A 290 -22.00 -16.76 7.44
C GLU A 290 -21.50 -16.90 8.89
N ARG A 291 -21.06 -18.09 9.30
CA ARG A 291 -20.54 -18.30 10.67
C ARG A 291 -19.35 -17.40 10.96
N ALA A 292 -18.42 -17.27 10.01
CA ALA A 292 -17.25 -16.41 10.16
C ALA A 292 -17.64 -14.92 10.26
N TYR A 293 -18.56 -14.45 9.41
CA TYR A 293 -19.05 -13.07 9.48
C TYR A 293 -19.85 -12.79 10.75
N ALA A 294 -20.67 -13.73 11.22
CA ALA A 294 -21.43 -13.60 12.47
C ALA A 294 -20.50 -13.52 13.70
N GLU A 295 -19.43 -14.32 13.73
CA GLU A 295 -18.41 -14.23 14.78
C GLU A 295 -17.67 -12.88 14.72
N SER A 296 -17.30 -12.42 13.51
CA SER A 296 -16.70 -11.09 13.31
C SER A 296 -17.59 -9.96 13.82
N LEU A 297 -18.90 -10.03 13.51
CA LEU A 297 -19.90 -9.07 13.95
C LEU A 297 -20.04 -9.04 15.48
N GLY A 298 -20.00 -10.20 16.13
CA GLY A 298 -19.98 -10.30 17.59
C GLY A 298 -18.80 -9.53 18.20
N VAL A 299 -17.59 -9.72 17.66
CA VAL A 299 -16.39 -9.02 18.12
C VAL A 299 -16.49 -7.51 17.89
N ARG A 300 -17.05 -7.06 16.76
CA ARG A 300 -17.25 -5.63 16.45
C ARG A 300 -18.26 -4.96 17.37
N ARG A 301 -19.35 -5.66 17.73
CA ARG A 301 -20.32 -5.19 18.72
C ARG A 301 -19.68 -5.06 20.11
N ASP A 302 -18.82 -6.00 20.48
CA ASP A 302 -18.09 -5.95 21.75
C ASP A 302 -17.11 -4.78 21.81
N LEU A 303 -16.37 -4.53 20.72
CA LEU A 303 -15.49 -3.37 20.60
C LEU A 303 -16.26 -2.06 20.74
N ARG A 304 -17.43 -1.93 20.10
CA ARG A 304 -18.30 -0.75 20.26
C ARG A 304 -18.76 -0.54 21.69
N ARG A 305 -19.12 -1.61 22.40
CA ARG A 305 -19.50 -1.52 23.82
C ARG A 305 -18.36 -1.02 24.71
N ARG A 306 -17.10 -1.35 24.38
CA ARG A 306 -15.91 -0.98 25.17
C ARG A 306 -15.36 0.40 24.81
N LEU A 307 -15.35 0.76 23.53
CA LEU A 307 -14.66 1.94 23.01
C LEU A 307 -15.62 3.09 22.66
N GLY A 308 -16.92 2.84 22.63
CA GLY A 308 -17.93 3.82 22.24
C GLY A 308 -18.01 4.04 20.73
N ASP A 309 -18.69 5.11 20.35
CA ASP A 309 -19.00 5.44 18.95
C ASP A 309 -17.91 6.33 18.33
N THR A 310 -16.73 5.75 18.06
CA THR A 310 -15.68 6.41 17.26
C THR A 310 -15.90 6.17 15.75
N PRO A 311 -15.31 6.99 14.86
CA PRO A 311 -15.46 6.81 13.41
C PRO A 311 -15.05 5.40 12.96
N GLU A 312 -13.91 4.92 13.46
CA GLU A 312 -13.34 3.62 13.08
C GLU A 312 -14.21 2.46 13.56
N VAL A 313 -14.78 2.57 14.76
CA VAL A 313 -15.67 1.54 15.34
C VAL A 313 -16.97 1.47 14.55
N LEU A 314 -17.59 2.60 14.25
CA LEU A 314 -18.84 2.66 13.49
C LEU A 314 -18.64 2.15 12.06
N ARG A 315 -17.56 2.59 11.40
CA ARG A 315 -17.16 2.13 10.06
C ARG A 315 -16.92 0.63 10.06
N ASP A 316 -16.09 0.11 10.95
CA ASP A 316 -15.76 -1.31 10.90
C ASP A 316 -16.98 -2.20 11.26
N LEU A 317 -17.91 -1.71 12.09
CA LEU A 317 -19.16 -2.41 12.39
C LEU A 317 -20.13 -2.43 11.20
N SER A 318 -20.27 -1.33 10.45
CA SER A 318 -21.11 -1.32 9.25
C SER A 318 -20.54 -2.18 8.12
N VAL A 319 -19.21 -2.30 7.98
CA VAL A 319 -18.60 -3.30 7.06
C VAL A 319 -19.02 -4.71 7.44
N SER A 320 -18.95 -5.07 8.72
CA SER A 320 -19.29 -6.42 9.19
C SER A 320 -20.76 -6.75 8.98
N LEU A 321 -21.66 -5.80 9.22
CA LEU A 321 -23.09 -5.94 8.93
C LEU A 321 -23.39 -6.10 7.44
N ASN A 322 -22.69 -5.36 6.56
CA ASN A 322 -22.82 -5.51 5.11
C ASN A 322 -22.43 -6.95 4.67
N LYS A 323 -21.34 -7.50 5.23
CA LYS A 323 -20.89 -8.87 4.93
C LYS A 323 -21.89 -9.94 5.43
N VAL A 324 -22.47 -9.76 6.61
CA VAL A 324 -23.55 -10.63 7.10
C VAL A 324 -24.77 -10.55 6.19
N GLY A 325 -25.14 -9.34 5.75
CA GLY A 325 -26.24 -9.13 4.80
C GLY A 325 -25.99 -9.82 3.45
N ASP A 326 -24.78 -9.69 2.91
CA ASP A 326 -24.38 -10.34 1.65
C ASP A 326 -24.46 -11.88 1.77
N ALA A 327 -24.01 -12.45 2.89
CA ALA A 327 -24.09 -13.89 3.14
C ALA A 327 -25.54 -14.38 3.32
N ALA A 328 -26.35 -13.68 4.10
CA ALA A 328 -27.76 -14.01 4.29
C ALA A 328 -28.52 -13.94 2.95
N ARG A 329 -28.24 -12.92 2.12
CA ARG A 329 -28.82 -12.79 0.78
C ARG A 329 -28.40 -13.95 -0.13
N ALA A 330 -27.13 -14.33 -0.12
CA ALA A 330 -26.63 -15.47 -0.90
C ALA A 330 -27.30 -16.80 -0.49
N LEU A 331 -27.71 -16.91 0.78
CA LEU A 331 -28.46 -18.06 1.33
C LEU A 331 -29.98 -17.94 1.16
N GLY A 332 -30.48 -16.92 0.46
CA GLY A 332 -31.91 -16.71 0.21
C GLY A 332 -32.69 -16.15 1.40
N ARG A 333 -32.02 -15.75 2.49
CA ARG A 333 -32.63 -15.20 3.71
C ARG A 333 -32.74 -13.68 3.61
N LEU A 334 -33.64 -13.23 2.74
CA LEU A 334 -33.77 -11.81 2.37
C LEU A 334 -34.15 -10.90 3.54
N GLU A 335 -34.98 -11.37 4.47
CA GLU A 335 -35.39 -10.58 5.63
C GLU A 335 -34.22 -10.35 6.60
N GLU A 336 -33.42 -11.39 6.87
CA GLU A 336 -32.19 -11.29 7.67
C GLU A 336 -31.17 -10.34 7.00
N ALA A 337 -31.02 -10.46 5.67
CA ALA A 337 -30.14 -9.58 4.91
C ALA A 337 -30.57 -8.11 5.00
N ARG A 338 -31.87 -7.83 4.81
CA ARG A 338 -32.44 -6.49 4.91
C ARG A 338 -32.24 -5.90 6.30
N ASN A 339 -32.45 -6.69 7.36
CA ASN A 339 -32.23 -6.24 8.73
C ASN A 339 -30.76 -5.86 8.97
N ALA A 340 -29.81 -6.64 8.46
CA ALA A 340 -28.39 -6.33 8.56
C ALA A 340 -28.02 -5.03 7.81
N TYR A 341 -28.52 -4.84 6.59
CA TYR A 341 -28.29 -3.60 5.82
C TYR A 341 -28.94 -2.38 6.48
N CYS A 342 -30.15 -2.49 7.01
CA CYS A 342 -30.80 -1.42 7.78
C CYS A 342 -29.93 -0.96 8.96
N GLU A 343 -29.37 -1.90 9.72
CA GLU A 343 -28.47 -1.58 10.83
C GLU A 343 -27.19 -0.90 10.33
N ALA A 344 -26.60 -1.38 9.23
CA ALA A 344 -25.42 -0.77 8.61
C ALA A 344 -25.69 0.69 8.17
N VAL A 345 -26.82 0.94 7.49
CA VAL A 345 -27.25 2.28 7.07
C VAL A 345 -27.44 3.21 8.27
N ALA A 346 -28.07 2.72 9.35
CA ALA A 346 -28.26 3.53 10.56
C ALA A 346 -26.92 3.95 11.18
N LEU A 347 -25.90 3.07 11.16
CA LEU A 347 -24.55 3.39 11.63
C LEU A 347 -23.85 4.39 10.70
N LEU A 348 -23.98 4.25 9.38
CA LEU A 348 -23.39 5.17 8.40
C LEU A 348 -23.98 6.57 8.51
N ARG A 349 -25.30 6.69 8.70
CA ARG A 349 -25.96 7.99 8.95
C ARG A 349 -25.50 8.62 10.25
N ARG A 350 -25.29 7.80 11.30
CA ARG A 350 -24.72 8.29 12.55
C ARG A 350 -23.27 8.75 12.39
N LEU A 351 -22.48 7.99 11.64
CA LEU A 351 -21.09 8.33 11.32
C LEU A 351 -21.01 9.67 10.59
N ASP A 352 -21.83 9.87 9.55
CA ASP A 352 -21.92 11.12 8.79
C ASP A 352 -22.40 12.30 9.66
N HIS A 353 -23.36 12.06 10.57
CA HIS A 353 -23.85 13.09 11.48
C HIS A 353 -22.79 13.55 12.51
N VAL A 354 -22.04 12.61 13.09
CA VAL A 354 -21.04 12.92 14.13
C VAL A 354 -19.71 13.36 13.52
N PHE A 355 -19.39 12.90 12.31
CA PHE A 355 -18.14 13.15 11.59
C PHE A 355 -18.42 13.51 10.12
N PRO A 356 -18.94 14.72 9.85
CA PRO A 356 -19.38 15.10 8.51
C PRO A 356 -18.22 15.17 7.51
N GLY A 357 -18.36 14.44 6.41
CA GLY A 357 -17.39 14.37 5.31
C GLY A 357 -17.96 13.59 4.12
N GLN A 358 -17.64 14.00 2.88
CA GLN A 358 -18.15 13.39 1.63
C GLN A 358 -17.74 11.90 1.43
N GLU A 359 -16.93 11.34 2.34
CA GLU A 359 -16.32 10.00 2.23
C GLU A 359 -17.32 8.84 2.40
N TYR A 360 -18.42 9.03 3.14
CA TYR A 360 -19.36 7.95 3.44
C TYR A 360 -20.58 7.90 2.53
N ALA A 361 -20.81 8.95 1.73
CA ALA A 361 -21.98 9.07 0.87
C ALA A 361 -22.04 7.97 -0.20
N SER A 362 -20.89 7.64 -0.82
CA SER A 362 -20.82 6.56 -1.82
C SER A 362 -21.06 5.19 -1.20
N TRP A 363 -20.63 4.97 0.03
CA TRP A 363 -20.83 3.69 0.72
C TRP A 363 -22.25 3.54 1.27
N LEU A 364 -22.84 4.63 1.76
CA LEU A 364 -24.24 4.68 2.14
C LEU A 364 -25.13 4.32 0.94
N ALA A 365 -24.87 4.91 -0.23
CA ALA A 365 -25.59 4.61 -1.45
C ALA A 365 -25.48 3.13 -1.86
N ASP A 366 -24.27 2.54 -1.80
CA ASP A 366 -24.05 1.12 -2.11
C ASP A 366 -24.85 0.19 -1.19
N VAL A 367 -24.88 0.47 0.12
CA VAL A 367 -25.63 -0.38 1.07
C VAL A 367 -27.15 -0.16 0.92
N GLU A 368 -27.61 1.06 0.65
CA GLU A 368 -29.02 1.36 0.40
C GLU A 368 -29.52 0.68 -0.89
N GLU A 369 -28.70 0.59 -1.94
CA GLU A 369 -29.04 -0.13 -3.16
C GLU A 369 -29.29 -1.62 -2.89
N LYS A 370 -28.52 -2.25 -2.00
CA LYS A 370 -28.69 -3.67 -1.64
C LYS A 370 -29.97 -3.97 -0.85
N MET A 371 -30.71 -2.94 -0.40
CA MET A 371 -31.98 -3.10 0.32
C MET A 371 -33.20 -3.16 -0.59
N ILE A 372 -33.03 -2.84 -1.87
CA ILE A 372 -34.06 -2.86 -2.92
C ILE A 372 -34.00 -4.24 -3.61
#